data_AF-T1KW88-F1
#
_entry.id   AF-T1KW88-F1
#
_cell.length_a   1.000
_cell.length_b   1.000
_cell.length_c   1.000
_cell.angle_alpha   90.00
_cell.angle_beta   90.00
_cell.angle_gamma   90.00
#
_symmetry.space_group_name_H-M   'P 1'
#
loop_
_entity.id
_entity.type
_entity.pdbx_description
1 polymer ?
#
loop_
_entity_poly.entity_id
_entity_poly.type
_entity_poly.pdbx_seq_one_letter_code
_entity_poly.pdbx_strand_id
1 'polypeptide(L)'
;MHETNHDSDKITIKMRHSDEDYHEITIDWSNESFDYRKQLFHQLSAYTGIPVEHNLYVNVNRDLHQSDGLLNTEWKDGSFNVGYAWQYDTKEHAMNAFRDGDCFLFTTQLFADDNGMYCEYDLQHQSLINETGCDRNYCYYLGRRSFTERVSELLKSDELRKICDENGLKLYVQPAEFLRMNLNLNIAHLTHPVCTAGISALPGLYRFNANHMYLRYRG
;
A
#
# COMPACT_ATOMS: atom_id res chain seq x y z
N MET A 1 -14.46 -39.86 19.60
CA MET A 1 -13.25 -39.21 19.04
C MET A 1 -13.69 -37.87 18.55
N HIS A 2 -13.37 -36.81 19.29
CA HIS A 2 -13.53 -35.45 18.81
C HIS A 2 -12.34 -35.18 17.90
N GLU A 3 -12.59 -35.01 16.60
CA GLU A 3 -11.61 -34.38 15.71
C GLU A 3 -11.44 -32.95 16.21
N THR A 4 -10.31 -32.68 16.86
CA THR A 4 -9.81 -31.32 17.02
C THR A 4 -9.46 -30.84 15.62
N ASN A 5 -10.29 -29.97 15.06
CA ASN A 5 -9.89 -29.13 13.93
C ASN A 5 -8.53 -28.53 14.29
N HIS A 6 -7.50 -29.01 13.61
CA HIS A 6 -6.21 -28.35 13.67
C HIS A 6 -6.43 -27.07 12.86
N ASP A 7 -6.76 -25.97 13.54
CA ASP A 7 -6.56 -24.65 12.95
C ASP A 7 -5.12 -24.68 12.44
N SER A 8 -4.96 -24.64 11.12
CA SER A 8 -3.64 -24.76 10.54
C SER A 8 -2.88 -23.51 10.95
N ASP A 9 -1.71 -23.68 11.58
CA ASP A 9 -0.82 -22.56 11.88
C ASP A 9 -0.35 -21.84 10.60
N LYS A 10 -0.69 -22.37 9.43
CA LYS A 10 -0.42 -21.80 8.12
C LYS A 10 -1.72 -21.42 7.45
N ILE A 11 -1.81 -20.18 7.00
CA ILE A 11 -2.97 -19.66 6.25
C ILE A 11 -2.55 -19.27 4.84
N THR A 12 -3.53 -19.29 3.93
CA THR A 12 -3.40 -18.77 2.57
C THR A 12 -4.45 -17.70 2.33
N ILE A 13 -4.00 -16.49 2.03
CA ILE A 13 -4.85 -15.39 1.58
C ILE A 13 -4.70 -15.22 0.07
N LYS A 14 -5.72 -14.62 -0.55
CA LYS A 14 -5.76 -14.35 -1.98
C LYS A 14 -5.83 -12.85 -2.20
N MET A 15 -5.03 -12.33 -3.10
CA MET A 15 -5.11 -10.92 -3.50
C MET A 15 -5.01 -10.77 -5.01
N ARG A 16 -5.62 -9.72 -5.56
CA ARG A 16 -5.53 -9.43 -6.99
C ARG A 16 -5.51 -7.95 -7.28
N HIS A 17 -4.84 -7.58 -8.36
CA HIS A 17 -5.16 -6.33 -9.05
C HIS A 17 -6.57 -6.44 -9.65
N SER A 18 -7.20 -5.29 -9.90
CA SER A 18 -8.56 -5.21 -10.43
C SER A 18 -8.73 -5.88 -11.79
N ASP A 19 -7.66 -5.97 -12.58
CA ASP A 19 -7.57 -6.48 -13.95
C ASP A 19 -6.87 -7.85 -14.05
N GLU A 20 -6.61 -8.51 -12.93
CA GLU A 20 -5.93 -9.81 -12.86
C GLU A 20 -6.72 -10.85 -12.04
N ASP A 21 -6.31 -12.11 -12.17
CA ASP A 21 -6.77 -13.21 -11.31
C ASP A 21 -6.10 -13.15 -9.92
N TYR A 22 -6.66 -13.91 -8.98
CA TYR A 22 -6.11 -14.01 -7.62
C TYR A 22 -4.73 -14.68 -7.58
N HIS A 23 -3.80 -14.03 -6.88
CA HIS A 23 -2.52 -14.56 -6.46
C HIS A 23 -2.58 -14.97 -4.98
N GLU A 24 -1.98 -16.10 -4.66
CA GLU A 24 -1.99 -16.65 -3.30
C GLU A 24 -0.75 -16.20 -2.52
N ILE A 25 -0.97 -15.78 -1.27
CA ILE A 25 0.06 -15.44 -0.30
C ILE A 25 -0.11 -16.34 0.90
N THR A 26 1.00 -16.88 1.37
CA THR A 26 1.02 -17.81 2.49
C THR A 26 1.64 -17.16 3.72
N ILE A 27 1.04 -17.34 4.89
CA ILE A 27 1.62 -16.92 6.17
C ILE A 27 1.64 -18.12 7.10
N ASP A 28 2.84 -18.51 7.54
CA ASP A 28 3.05 -19.54 8.55
C ASP A 28 3.29 -18.88 9.91
N TRP A 29 2.27 -18.92 10.76
CA TRP A 29 2.29 -18.41 12.12
C TRP A 29 3.19 -19.23 13.05
N SER A 30 3.44 -20.51 12.75
CA SER A 30 4.33 -21.37 13.57
C SER A 30 5.80 -21.15 13.29
N ASN A 31 6.14 -20.44 12.20
CA ASN A 31 7.53 -20.20 11.82
C ASN A 31 8.17 -19.10 12.66
N GLU A 32 8.73 -19.49 13.81
CA GLU A 32 9.47 -18.58 14.70
C GLU A 32 10.79 -18.08 14.10
N SER A 33 11.35 -18.82 13.13
CA SER A 33 12.65 -18.49 12.53
C SER A 33 12.57 -17.39 11.46
N PHE A 34 11.39 -17.19 10.88
CA PHE A 34 11.15 -16.19 9.85
C PHE A 34 9.86 -15.41 10.15
N ASP A 35 10.02 -14.20 10.69
CA ASP A 35 8.94 -13.33 11.13
C ASP A 35 7.83 -13.21 10.06
N TYR A 36 6.57 -13.30 10.51
CA TYR A 36 5.40 -13.31 9.64
C TYR A 36 5.27 -12.04 8.77
N ARG A 37 5.77 -10.89 9.23
CA ARG A 37 5.81 -9.66 8.42
C ARG A 37 6.82 -9.81 7.29
N LYS A 38 7.99 -10.38 7.56
CA LYS A 38 8.97 -10.68 6.50
C LYS A 38 8.40 -11.65 5.48
N GLN A 39 7.69 -12.70 5.92
CA GLN A 39 6.98 -13.60 5.01
C GLN A 39 6.05 -12.84 4.06
N LEU A 40 5.22 -11.94 4.60
CA LEU A 40 4.28 -11.14 3.83
C LEU A 40 4.99 -10.19 2.85
N PHE A 41 5.92 -9.37 3.34
CA PHE A 41 6.56 -8.32 2.54
C PHE A 41 7.51 -8.86 1.47
N HIS A 42 8.15 -10.01 1.69
CA HIS A 42 8.94 -10.68 0.63
C HIS A 42 8.05 -11.21 -0.49
N GLN A 43 6.91 -11.82 -0.17
CA GLN A 43 5.97 -12.27 -1.19
C GLN A 43 5.32 -11.09 -1.93
N LEU A 44 5.01 -9.99 -1.23
CA LEU A 44 4.53 -8.75 -1.86
C LEU A 44 5.58 -8.14 -2.79
N SER A 45 6.83 -8.09 -2.37
CA SER A 45 7.96 -7.63 -3.20
C SER A 45 8.08 -8.47 -4.47
N ALA A 46 7.96 -9.80 -4.37
CA ALA A 46 7.94 -10.68 -5.53
C ALA A 46 6.73 -10.44 -6.45
N TYR A 47 5.54 -10.21 -5.87
CA TYR A 47 4.30 -9.99 -6.59
C TYR A 47 4.30 -8.65 -7.36
N THR A 48 4.73 -7.55 -6.73
CA THR A 48 4.72 -6.20 -7.30
C THR A 48 5.99 -5.87 -8.08
N GLY A 49 7.07 -6.63 -7.83
CA GLY A 49 8.41 -6.31 -8.29
C GLY A 49 9.03 -5.11 -7.58
N ILE A 50 8.41 -4.55 -6.54
CA ILE A 50 8.95 -3.42 -5.76
C ILE A 50 9.89 -3.98 -4.70
N PRO A 51 11.17 -3.55 -4.63
CA PRO A 51 12.11 -4.04 -3.63
C PRO A 51 11.59 -3.85 -2.19
N VAL A 52 11.92 -4.80 -1.31
CA VAL A 52 11.33 -4.89 0.04
C VAL A 52 11.63 -3.65 0.88
N GLU A 53 12.79 -3.04 0.68
CA GLU A 53 13.24 -1.82 1.35
C GLU A 53 12.39 -0.58 1.04
N HIS A 54 11.59 -0.60 -0.02
CA HIS A 54 10.65 0.47 -0.37
C HIS A 54 9.23 0.24 0.14
N ASN A 55 8.94 -0.94 0.70
CA ASN A 55 7.63 -1.27 1.24
C ASN A 55 7.58 -0.81 2.70
N LEU A 56 6.71 0.14 3.04
CA LEU A 56 6.57 0.64 4.42
C LEU A 56 5.51 -0.14 5.20
N TYR A 57 4.29 -0.21 4.66
CA TYR A 57 3.11 -0.65 5.40
C TYR A 57 2.13 -1.42 4.50
N VAL A 58 1.37 -2.33 5.12
CA VAL A 58 0.18 -2.96 4.56
C VAL A 58 -1.01 -2.57 5.43
N ASN A 59 -2.00 -1.94 4.83
CA ASN A 59 -3.30 -1.68 5.42
C ASN A 59 -4.29 -2.78 5.00
N VAL A 60 -5.02 -3.33 5.97
CA VAL A 60 -5.98 -4.42 5.80
C VAL A 60 -7.37 -3.92 6.22
N ASN A 61 -8.25 -3.77 5.25
CA ASN A 61 -9.60 -3.26 5.47
C ASN A 61 -10.60 -4.40 5.29
N ARG A 62 -11.25 -4.79 6.39
CA ARG A 62 -12.26 -5.85 6.42
C ARG A 62 -13.67 -5.37 6.69
N ASP A 63 -13.78 -4.31 7.47
CA ASP A 63 -15.02 -3.62 7.71
C ASP A 63 -14.79 -2.09 7.66
N LEU A 64 -15.88 -1.33 7.67
CA LEU A 64 -15.85 0.12 7.52
C LEU A 64 -15.32 0.86 8.77
N HIS A 65 -15.06 0.15 9.86
CA HIS A 65 -14.75 0.68 11.18
C HIS A 65 -13.41 0.17 11.75
N GLN A 66 -12.86 -0.89 11.17
CA GLN A 66 -11.63 -1.54 11.58
C GLN A 66 -10.72 -1.72 10.37
N SER A 67 -9.67 -0.89 10.38
CA SER A 67 -8.48 -1.04 9.56
C SER A 67 -7.41 -1.60 10.49
N ASP A 68 -6.95 -2.81 10.18
CA ASP A 68 -5.77 -3.40 10.79
C ASP A 68 -4.59 -3.17 9.84
N GLY A 69 -3.36 -3.37 10.28
CA GLY A 69 -2.23 -3.32 9.36
C GLY A 69 -0.91 -3.73 9.97
N LEU A 70 0.12 -3.77 9.12
CA LEU A 70 1.43 -4.30 9.47
C LEU A 70 2.55 -3.45 8.86
N LEU A 71 3.51 -3.06 9.70
CA LEU A 71 4.77 -2.44 9.29
C LEU A 71 5.75 -3.46 8.75
N ASN A 72 6.49 -3.07 7.72
CA ASN A 72 7.62 -3.82 7.25
C ASN A 72 8.82 -3.62 8.18
N THR A 73 9.21 -4.69 8.88
CA THR A 73 10.38 -4.67 9.77
C THR A 73 11.70 -4.40 9.07
N GLU A 74 11.75 -4.57 7.75
CA GLU A 74 12.95 -4.39 6.91
C GLU A 74 12.96 -3.05 6.18
N TRP A 75 11.97 -2.19 6.42
CA TRP A 75 11.99 -0.83 5.89
C TRP A 75 13.08 0.00 6.57
N LYS A 76 14.00 0.57 5.76
CA LYS A 76 15.13 1.39 6.24
C LYS A 76 15.88 0.77 7.43
N ASP A 77 16.23 -0.51 7.29
CA ASP A 77 16.94 -1.30 8.29
C ASP A 77 16.24 -1.38 9.67
N GLY A 78 14.92 -1.13 9.71
CA GLY A 78 14.09 -1.17 10.91
C GLY A 78 14.28 0.03 11.86
N SER A 79 15.08 1.01 11.48
CA SER A 79 15.39 2.21 12.30
C SER A 79 14.16 3.06 12.62
N PHE A 80 13.14 3.00 11.76
CA PHE A 80 11.92 3.80 11.86
C PHE A 80 10.79 3.18 12.70
N ASN A 81 10.95 1.92 13.14
CA ASN A 81 9.90 1.16 13.84
C ASN A 81 9.52 1.78 15.20
N VAL A 82 10.43 2.53 15.83
CA VAL A 82 10.20 3.17 17.14
C VAL A 82 9.18 4.33 17.05
N GLY A 83 9.10 5.01 15.90
CA GLY A 83 8.23 6.18 15.71
C GLY A 83 6.77 5.86 15.39
N TYR A 84 6.50 4.72 14.74
CA TYR A 84 5.17 4.33 14.24
C TYR A 84 4.40 3.36 15.15
N ALA A 85 4.81 3.26 16.42
CA ALA A 85 4.10 2.48 17.42
C ALA A 85 3.96 0.98 17.08
N TRP A 86 4.99 0.37 16.49
CA TRP A 86 5.12 -1.05 16.14
C TRP A 86 4.72 -2.03 17.26
N GLN A 87 4.69 -1.60 18.52
CA GLN A 87 4.18 -2.40 19.65
C GLN A 87 2.72 -2.84 19.47
N TYR A 88 1.96 -2.21 18.57
CA TYR A 88 0.59 -2.58 18.25
C TYR A 88 0.48 -3.63 17.13
N ASP A 89 1.55 -3.87 16.37
CA ASP A 89 1.63 -4.92 15.34
C ASP A 89 1.96 -6.28 15.98
N THR A 90 1.09 -6.73 16.89
CA THR A 90 1.24 -8.01 17.55
C THR A 90 0.86 -9.15 16.60
N LYS A 91 1.43 -10.34 16.82
CA LYS A 91 1.04 -11.55 16.08
C LYS A 91 -0.47 -11.80 16.18
N GLU A 92 -1.07 -11.57 17.34
CA GLU A 92 -2.52 -11.70 17.55
C GLU A 92 -3.32 -10.72 16.68
N HIS A 93 -2.88 -9.47 16.60
CA HIS A 93 -3.50 -8.48 15.71
C HIS A 93 -3.40 -8.90 14.23
N ALA A 94 -2.22 -9.38 13.81
CA ALA A 94 -2.02 -9.91 12.47
C ALA A 94 -2.93 -11.11 12.14
N MET A 95 -3.08 -12.05 13.09
CA MET A 95 -3.96 -13.20 12.94
C MET A 95 -5.45 -12.81 12.88
N ASN A 96 -5.83 -11.71 13.54
CA ASN A 96 -7.18 -11.17 13.41
C ASN A 96 -7.41 -10.50 12.05
N ALA A 97 -6.38 -9.83 11.53
CA ALA A 97 -6.40 -9.17 10.23
C ALA A 97 -6.45 -10.19 9.07
N PHE A 98 -5.74 -11.31 9.14
CA PHE A 98 -5.67 -12.31 8.06
C PHE A 98 -6.26 -13.66 8.48
N ARG A 99 -7.27 -14.11 7.74
CA ARG A 99 -7.94 -15.40 7.92
C ARG A 99 -7.72 -16.25 6.67
N ASP A 100 -7.65 -17.56 6.89
CA ASP A 100 -7.50 -18.49 5.78
C ASP A 100 -8.63 -18.35 4.76
N GLY A 101 -8.26 -18.30 3.48
CA GLY A 101 -9.20 -18.15 2.35
C GLY A 101 -9.70 -16.73 2.09
N ASP A 102 -9.24 -15.72 2.82
CA ASP A 102 -9.61 -14.33 2.51
C ASP A 102 -9.26 -13.96 1.07
N CYS A 103 -10.09 -13.09 0.50
CA CYS A 103 -9.91 -12.56 -0.85
C CYS A 103 -9.89 -11.04 -0.80
N PHE A 104 -8.80 -10.43 -1.24
CA PHE A 104 -8.57 -8.99 -1.22
C PHE A 104 -8.40 -8.45 -2.64
N LEU A 105 -8.87 -7.22 -2.86
CA LEU A 105 -8.38 -6.40 -3.95
C LEU A 105 -7.21 -5.55 -3.45
N PHE A 106 -6.24 -5.39 -4.32
CA PHE A 106 -4.93 -4.82 -4.02
C PHE A 106 -4.80 -3.44 -4.66
N THR A 107 -4.29 -2.47 -3.91
CA THR A 107 -3.80 -1.18 -4.43
C THR A 107 -2.41 -0.89 -3.90
N THR A 108 -1.61 -0.17 -4.70
CA THR A 108 -0.32 0.38 -4.29
C THR A 108 -0.42 1.88 -4.21
N GLN A 109 0.05 2.48 -3.12
CA GLN A 109 0.17 3.92 -2.94
C GLN A 109 1.64 4.32 -2.92
N LEU A 110 1.99 5.41 -3.60
CA LEU A 110 3.34 5.96 -3.63
C LEU A 110 3.43 7.20 -2.76
N PHE A 111 4.42 7.24 -1.88
CA PHE A 111 4.68 8.36 -0.99
C PHE A 111 6.10 8.89 -1.19
N ALA A 112 6.26 10.17 -0.84
CA ALA A 112 7.53 10.87 -0.88
C ALA A 112 7.55 11.93 0.22
N ASP A 113 8.36 11.71 1.26
CA ASP A 113 8.55 12.62 2.38
C ASP A 113 10.03 12.71 2.78
N ASP A 114 10.33 13.23 3.97
CA ASP A 114 11.69 13.35 4.51
C ASP A 114 12.43 12.03 4.68
N ASN A 115 11.72 10.92 4.55
CA ASN A 115 12.23 9.56 4.50
C ASN A 115 12.41 9.06 3.05
N GLY A 116 12.36 9.93 2.06
CA GLY A 116 12.53 9.56 0.66
C GLY A 116 11.25 8.94 0.08
N MET A 117 11.42 8.14 -0.97
CA MET A 117 10.31 7.51 -1.67
C MET A 117 10.06 6.09 -1.16
N TYR A 118 8.80 5.79 -0.88
CA TYR A 118 8.34 4.48 -0.42
C TYR A 118 6.92 4.24 -0.90
N CYS A 119 6.44 3.02 -0.71
CA CYS A 119 5.06 2.66 -1.00
C CYS A 119 4.40 1.99 0.20
N GLU A 120 3.08 2.06 0.19
CA GLU A 120 2.20 1.28 1.05
C GLU A 120 1.23 0.51 0.17
N TYR A 121 0.67 -0.55 0.75
CA TYR A 121 -0.31 -1.40 0.09
C TYR A 121 -1.62 -1.35 0.86
N ASP A 122 -2.74 -1.28 0.14
CA ASP A 122 -4.06 -1.55 0.74
C ASP A 122 -4.62 -2.86 0.22
N LEU A 123 -5.12 -3.64 1.17
CA LEU A 123 -5.89 -4.84 0.96
C LEU A 123 -7.33 -4.55 1.35
N GLN A 124 -8.20 -4.46 0.34
CA GLN A 124 -9.63 -4.26 0.54
C GLN A 124 -10.33 -5.62 0.46
N HIS A 125 -10.93 -6.09 1.55
CA HIS A 125 -11.62 -7.38 1.54
C HIS A 125 -12.78 -7.35 0.54
N GLN A 126 -12.96 -8.42 -0.22
CA GLN A 126 -13.94 -8.49 -1.32
C GLN A 126 -15.36 -8.13 -0.90
N SER A 127 -15.73 -8.36 0.36
CA SER A 127 -17.08 -8.04 0.87
C SER A 127 -17.35 -6.53 0.98
N LEU A 128 -16.32 -5.69 0.89
CA LEU A 128 -16.44 -4.23 0.95
C LEU A 128 -16.59 -3.57 -0.42
N ILE A 129 -16.48 -4.35 -1.48
CA ILE A 129 -16.34 -3.85 -2.85
C ILE A 129 -17.57 -4.25 -3.65
N ASN A 130 -18.17 -3.26 -4.31
CA ASN A 130 -19.28 -3.48 -5.24
C ASN A 130 -18.76 -3.70 -6.67
N GLU A 131 -19.55 -4.39 -7.49
CA GLU A 131 -19.01 -5.16 -8.62
C GLU A 131 -18.36 -4.37 -9.77
N THR A 132 -18.44 -3.05 -9.87
CA THR A 132 -17.66 -2.29 -10.87
C THR A 132 -17.49 -0.80 -10.51
N GLY A 133 -16.36 -0.21 -10.95
CA GLY A 133 -16.12 1.24 -10.87
C GLY A 133 -15.44 1.68 -9.57
N CYS A 134 -15.12 2.96 -9.44
CA CYS A 134 -14.54 3.45 -8.20
C CYS A 134 -15.64 3.85 -7.21
N ASP A 135 -15.47 3.48 -5.95
CA ASP A 135 -16.33 3.90 -4.84
C ASP A 135 -15.49 4.50 -3.70
N ARG A 136 -16.07 4.60 -2.50
CA ARG A 136 -15.38 5.11 -1.31
C ARG A 136 -14.26 4.17 -0.83
N ASN A 137 -14.40 2.88 -1.06
CA ASN A 137 -13.55 1.84 -0.49
C ASN A 137 -12.47 1.39 -1.48
N TYR A 138 -12.76 1.40 -2.77
CA TYR A 138 -11.83 0.91 -3.78
C TYR A 138 -11.97 1.65 -5.11
N CYS A 139 -10.84 1.92 -5.77
CA CYS A 139 -10.83 2.43 -7.14
C CYS A 139 -10.14 1.46 -8.09
N TYR A 140 -10.93 0.85 -8.97
CA TYR A 140 -10.44 -0.16 -9.92
C TYR A 140 -9.32 0.38 -10.80
N TYR A 141 -9.36 1.64 -11.23
CA TYR A 141 -8.26 2.21 -12.02
C TYR A 141 -6.92 2.21 -11.27
N LEU A 142 -6.92 2.59 -9.99
CA LEU A 142 -5.72 2.63 -9.16
C LEU A 142 -5.26 1.23 -8.73
N GLY A 143 -6.19 0.29 -8.69
CA GLY A 143 -5.90 -1.11 -8.41
C GLY A 143 -5.47 -1.94 -9.61
N ARG A 144 -5.17 -1.33 -10.76
CA ARG A 144 -4.65 -2.06 -11.93
C ARG A 144 -3.18 -2.41 -11.78
N ARG A 145 -2.76 -3.52 -12.39
CA ARG A 145 -1.35 -3.93 -12.45
C ARG A 145 -0.45 -2.82 -12.99
N SER A 146 -0.88 -2.17 -14.07
CA SER A 146 -0.10 -1.10 -14.71
C SER A 146 0.20 0.08 -13.78
N PHE A 147 -0.67 0.34 -12.80
CA PHE A 147 -0.42 1.38 -11.80
C PHE A 147 0.70 0.98 -10.85
N THR A 148 0.64 -0.23 -10.30
CA THR A 148 1.70 -0.81 -9.46
C THR A 148 3.04 -0.89 -10.18
N GLU A 149 3.04 -1.30 -11.45
CA GLU A 149 4.25 -1.34 -12.29
C GLU A 149 4.86 0.05 -12.45
N ARG A 150 4.01 1.06 -12.68
CA ARG A 150 4.47 2.44 -12.77
C ARG A 150 5.08 2.93 -11.46
N VAL A 151 4.51 2.56 -10.32
CA VAL A 151 5.11 2.84 -9.00
C VAL A 151 6.47 2.14 -8.85
N SER A 152 6.56 0.87 -9.27
CA SER A 152 7.81 0.09 -9.25
C SER A 152 8.92 0.73 -10.07
N GLU A 153 8.62 1.20 -11.29
CA GLU A 153 9.58 1.91 -12.14
C GLU A 153 10.15 3.16 -11.46
N LEU A 154 9.29 3.93 -10.79
CA LEU A 154 9.68 5.17 -10.12
C LEU A 154 10.58 4.89 -8.91
N LEU A 155 10.22 3.89 -8.09
CA LEU A 155 11.00 3.52 -6.90
C LEU A 155 12.38 2.97 -7.27
N LYS A 156 12.51 2.30 -8.42
CA LYS A 156 13.78 1.79 -8.94
C LYS A 156 14.63 2.84 -9.66
N SER A 157 14.13 4.05 -9.88
CA SER A 157 14.86 5.08 -10.62
C SER A 157 15.95 5.70 -9.74
N ASP A 158 17.20 5.46 -10.12
CA ASP A 158 18.39 6.05 -9.48
C ASP A 158 18.36 7.58 -9.50
N GLU A 159 17.86 8.16 -10.59
CA GLU A 159 17.74 9.60 -10.80
C GLU A 159 16.75 10.21 -9.80
N LEU A 160 15.59 9.56 -9.62
CA LEU A 160 14.59 10.01 -8.67
C LEU A 160 15.07 9.89 -7.23
N ARG A 161 15.69 8.75 -6.90
CA ARG A 161 16.26 8.52 -5.57
C ARG A 161 17.32 9.57 -5.23
N LYS A 162 18.28 9.77 -6.13
CA LYS A 162 19.34 10.77 -5.97
C LYS A 162 18.78 12.16 -5.72
N ILE A 163 17.73 12.54 -6.44
CA ILE A 163 17.12 13.86 -6.27
C ILE A 163 16.37 13.95 -4.95
N CYS A 164 15.64 12.91 -4.53
CA CYS A 164 14.98 12.90 -3.24
C CYS A 164 15.98 12.97 -2.07
N ASP A 165 17.12 12.29 -2.21
CA ASP A 165 18.20 12.27 -1.23
C ASP A 165 18.97 13.60 -1.19
N GLU A 166 19.32 14.18 -2.35
CA GLU A 166 20.09 15.43 -2.47
C GLU A 166 19.28 16.66 -2.08
N ASN A 167 18.00 16.70 -2.44
CA ASN A 167 17.14 17.83 -2.14
C ASN A 167 16.53 17.75 -0.74
N GLY A 168 16.60 16.60 -0.07
CA GLY A 168 16.05 16.37 1.25
C GLY A 168 14.59 16.82 1.31
N LEU A 169 13.69 16.00 0.79
CA LEU A 169 12.25 16.26 0.89
C LEU A 169 11.92 16.66 2.33
N LYS A 170 11.22 17.77 2.52
CA LYS A 170 10.77 18.18 3.85
C LYS A 170 9.26 18.23 3.83
N LEU A 171 8.64 17.57 4.79
CA LEU A 171 7.25 17.84 5.14
C LEU A 171 7.08 19.36 5.24
N TYR A 172 6.12 19.91 4.47
CA TYR A 172 5.78 21.34 4.39
C TYR A 172 6.71 22.27 3.59
N VAL A 173 7.90 21.84 3.17
CA VAL A 173 8.79 22.67 2.33
C VAL A 173 9.38 21.80 1.22
N GLN A 174 8.68 21.76 0.09
CA GLN A 174 9.18 21.05 -1.08
C GLN A 174 10.15 21.95 -1.88
N PRO A 175 11.39 21.50 -2.14
CA PRO A 175 12.33 22.23 -2.98
C PRO A 175 11.74 22.51 -4.37
N ALA A 176 12.02 23.68 -4.94
CA ALA A 176 11.48 24.08 -6.25
C ALA A 176 11.82 23.07 -7.36
N GLU A 177 12.96 22.38 -7.24
CA GLU A 177 13.40 21.32 -8.14
C GLU A 177 12.51 20.07 -8.03
N PHE A 178 12.15 19.65 -6.82
CA PHE A 178 11.19 18.56 -6.61
C PHE A 178 9.79 18.90 -7.12
N LEU A 179 9.33 20.14 -6.92
CA LEU A 179 8.05 20.60 -7.50
C LEU A 179 8.09 20.59 -9.04
N ARG A 180 9.19 21.05 -9.64
CA ARG A 180 9.40 21.00 -11.10
C ARG A 180 9.45 19.57 -11.62
N MET A 181 10.08 18.64 -10.91
CA MET A 181 10.08 17.24 -11.28
C MET A 181 8.72 16.58 -11.12
N ASN A 182 8.00 16.87 -10.03
CA ASN A 182 6.62 16.40 -9.88
C ASN A 182 5.74 16.79 -11.05
N LEU A 183 5.96 17.99 -11.62
CA LEU A 183 5.30 18.47 -12.81
C LEU A 183 5.84 17.81 -14.10
N ASN A 184 7.16 17.75 -14.28
CA ASN A 184 7.79 17.24 -15.51
C ASN A 184 7.65 15.73 -15.70
N LEU A 185 7.75 14.97 -14.61
CA LEU A 185 7.64 13.50 -14.59
C LEU A 185 6.21 13.03 -14.31
N ASN A 186 5.29 13.97 -14.13
CA ASN A 186 3.89 13.71 -13.80
C ASN A 186 3.68 12.83 -12.54
N ILE A 187 4.65 12.85 -11.62
CA ILE A 187 4.65 12.04 -10.38
C ILE A 187 3.53 12.50 -9.44
N ALA A 188 3.10 13.76 -9.53
CA ALA A 188 2.03 14.30 -8.70
C ALA A 188 0.67 13.59 -8.91
N HIS A 189 0.45 12.94 -10.05
CA HIS A 189 -0.76 12.14 -10.30
C HIS A 189 -0.68 10.76 -9.62
N LEU A 190 0.52 10.31 -9.26
CA LEU A 190 0.80 9.00 -8.70
C LEU A 190 0.97 9.06 -7.18
N THR A 191 1.50 10.17 -6.64
CA THR A 191 1.62 10.40 -5.18
C THR A 191 0.36 10.97 -4.55
N HIS A 192 -0.51 11.58 -5.35
CA HIS A 192 -1.80 12.12 -4.91
C HIS A 192 -2.89 11.73 -5.91
N PRO A 193 -3.14 10.41 -6.10
CA PRO A 193 -4.15 9.96 -7.03
C PRO A 193 -5.53 10.40 -6.53
N VAL A 194 -6.28 11.11 -7.39
CA VAL A 194 -7.59 11.64 -7.03
C VAL A 194 -8.69 10.79 -7.65
N CYS A 195 -9.37 10.00 -6.83
CA CYS A 195 -10.60 9.30 -7.21
C CYS A 195 -11.82 10.20 -6.94
N THR A 196 -12.48 10.68 -7.99
CA THR A 196 -13.67 11.55 -7.88
C THR A 196 -14.85 10.87 -7.17
N ALA A 197 -14.94 9.54 -7.22
CA ALA A 197 -15.94 8.78 -6.48
C ALA A 197 -15.70 8.78 -4.97
N GLY A 198 -14.44 8.59 -4.53
CA GLY A 198 -14.06 8.67 -3.12
C GLY A 198 -14.31 10.07 -2.55
N ILE A 199 -14.06 11.10 -3.35
CA ILE A 199 -14.37 12.49 -3.02
C ILE A 199 -15.87 12.72 -2.82
N SER A 200 -16.67 12.22 -3.77
CA SER A 200 -18.12 12.41 -3.75
C SER A 200 -18.77 11.75 -2.53
N ALA A 201 -18.12 10.73 -1.96
CA ALA A 201 -18.56 10.06 -0.75
C ALA A 201 -18.23 10.81 0.56
N LEU A 202 -17.31 11.78 0.55
CA LEU A 202 -16.88 12.55 1.74
C LEU A 202 -16.71 14.07 1.45
N PRO A 203 -17.79 14.80 1.12
CA PRO A 203 -17.71 16.19 0.68
C PRO A 203 -17.23 17.18 1.77
N GLY A 204 -17.25 16.79 3.05
CA GLY A 204 -16.86 17.65 4.18
C GLY A 204 -15.37 17.64 4.54
N LEU A 205 -14.61 16.60 4.13
CA LEU A 205 -13.20 16.42 4.51
C LEU A 205 -12.23 17.07 3.52
N TYR A 206 -12.64 17.24 2.27
CA TYR A 206 -11.80 17.79 1.21
C TYR A 206 -12.34 19.15 0.75
N ARG A 207 -11.82 20.26 1.30
CA ARG A 207 -12.03 21.60 0.70
C ARG A 207 -11.21 21.70 -0.60
N PHE A 208 -11.86 21.49 -1.73
CA PHE A 208 -11.25 21.55 -3.06
C PHE A 208 -10.76 22.96 -3.39
N ASN A 209 -9.47 23.08 -3.72
CA ASN A 209 -9.00 24.16 -4.59
C ASN A 209 -8.79 23.60 -6.00
N ALA A 210 -9.86 23.62 -6.80
CA ALA A 210 -9.89 23.08 -8.17
C ALA A 210 -8.80 23.69 -9.09
N ASN A 211 -8.25 24.86 -8.75
CA ASN A 211 -7.23 25.53 -9.56
C ASN A 211 -5.88 24.79 -9.62
N HIS A 212 -5.57 23.92 -8.66
CA HIS A 212 -4.31 23.16 -8.67
C HIS A 212 -4.39 21.82 -9.44
N MET A 213 -5.59 21.42 -9.89
CA MET A 213 -5.81 20.13 -10.57
C MET A 213 -6.24 20.27 -12.03
N TYR A 214 -6.50 21.49 -12.54
CA TYR A 214 -6.91 21.69 -13.93
C TYR A 214 -5.87 21.30 -14.98
N LEU A 215 -4.59 21.20 -14.60
CA LEU A 215 -3.53 20.69 -15.48
C LEU A 215 -3.49 19.14 -15.56
N ARG A 216 -4.41 18.44 -14.87
CA ARG A 216 -4.26 17.01 -14.53
C ARG A 216 -5.22 16.05 -15.23
N TYR A 217 -5.97 16.52 -16.23
CA TYR A 217 -6.81 15.68 -17.07
C TYR A 217 -6.22 15.56 -18.47
N ARG A 218 -5.52 14.45 -18.73
CA ARG A 218 -5.39 13.87 -20.08
C ARG A 218 -5.29 12.35 -19.97
N GLY A 219 -6.29 11.68 -20.56
CA GLY A 219 -6.30 10.24 -20.86
C GLY A 219 -7.05 9.42 -19.84
#